data_AF-A0AAX3YEW4-F1
#
_entry.id   AF-A0AAX3YEW4-F1
#
_cell.length_a   1.000
_cell.length_b   1.000
_cell.length_c   1.000
_cell.angle_alpha   90.00
_cell.angle_beta   90.00
_cell.angle_gamma   90.00
#
_symmetry.space_group_name_H-M   'P 1'
#
loop_
_entity.id
_entity.type
_entity.pdbx_description
1 polymer ?
#
loop_
_entity_poly.entity_id
_entity_poly.type
_entity_poly.pdbx_seq_one_letter_code
_entity_poly.pdbx_strand_id
1 'polypeptide(L)'
;MEAAGSFAVSVLGSRQEALARRFATRGGARFDDLPCDRSRSGLPLIKDALAQLECRVHSAHDIGDHRVFYGEVTDMRCREGTGLVFYSGRFGDFHDFGHDEVPWLF
;
A
#
# COMPACT_ATOMS: atom_id res chain seq x y z
N MET A 1 -11.49 9.31 3.00
CA MET A 1 -11.10 8.39 4.09
C MET A 1 -11.88 8.70 5.36
N GLU A 2 -11.94 9.95 5.82
CA GLU A 2 -12.68 10.30 7.06
C GLU A 2 -14.15 9.86 7.07
N ALA A 3 -14.93 10.22 6.05
CA ALA A 3 -16.34 9.83 5.99
C ALA A 3 -16.56 8.31 5.94
N ALA A 4 -15.58 7.55 5.42
CA ALA A 4 -15.64 6.09 5.37
C ALA A 4 -15.20 5.42 6.67
N GLY A 5 -14.44 6.12 7.53
CA GLY A 5 -13.93 5.61 8.80
C GLY A 5 -12.89 4.47 8.71
N SER A 6 -12.68 3.89 7.53
CA SER A 6 -11.73 2.81 7.28
C SER A 6 -11.04 2.95 5.92
N PHE A 7 -9.88 2.34 5.77
CA PHE A 7 -9.10 2.32 4.53
C PHE A 7 -8.24 1.07 4.44
N ALA A 8 -7.85 0.70 3.22
CA ALA A 8 -6.91 -0.38 2.98
C ALA A 8 -5.56 0.15 2.49
N VAL A 9 -4.48 -0.51 2.89
CA VAL A 9 -3.13 -0.27 2.39
C VAL A 9 -2.67 -1.50 1.63
N SER A 10 -2.13 -1.31 0.43
CA SER A 10 -1.55 -2.38 -0.39
C SER A 10 -0.09 -2.07 -0.69
N VAL A 11 0.83 -2.87 -0.15
CA VAL A 11 2.26 -2.77 -0.42
C VAL A 11 2.56 -3.58 -1.68
N LEU A 12 2.97 -2.91 -2.75
CA LEU A 12 3.11 -3.53 -4.07
C LEU A 12 4.44 -4.27 -4.23
N GLY A 13 4.41 -5.39 -4.96
CA GLY A 13 5.61 -6.11 -5.39
C GLY A 13 6.24 -5.49 -6.64
N SER A 14 7.52 -5.77 -6.88
CA SER A 14 8.33 -5.19 -7.96
C SER A 14 7.73 -5.35 -9.36
N ARG A 15 6.93 -6.39 -9.58
CA ARG A 15 6.23 -6.65 -10.86
C ARG A 15 4.91 -5.86 -11.03
N GLN A 16 4.53 -5.03 -10.07
CA GLN A 16 3.25 -4.30 -10.06
C GLN A 16 3.40 -2.81 -10.42
N GLU A 17 4.45 -2.41 -11.14
CA GLU A 17 4.65 -1.02 -11.61
C GLU A 17 3.45 -0.50 -12.41
N ALA A 18 2.90 -1.30 -13.32
CA ALA A 18 1.73 -0.91 -14.13
C ALA A 18 0.54 -0.50 -13.24
N LEU A 19 0.37 -1.18 -12.11
CA LEU A 19 -0.66 -0.87 -11.13
C LEU A 19 -0.35 0.43 -10.39
N ALA A 20 0.89 0.63 -9.94
CA ALA A 20 1.30 1.89 -9.31
C ALA A 20 1.04 3.09 -10.22
N ARG A 21 1.41 3.00 -11.51
CA ARG A 21 1.14 4.04 -12.52
C ARG A 21 -0.35 4.28 -12.73
N ARG A 22 -1.15 3.21 -12.76
CA ARG A 22 -2.61 3.29 -12.89
C ARG A 22 -3.22 4.13 -11.77
N PHE A 23 -2.78 3.93 -10.52
CA PHE A 23 -3.28 4.70 -9.37
C PHE A 23 -2.64 6.09 -9.21
N ALA A 24 -1.46 6.33 -9.79
CA ALA A 24 -0.82 7.65 -9.80
C ALA A 24 -1.44 8.62 -10.82
N THR A 25 -2.18 8.12 -11.81
CA THR A 25 -2.77 8.95 -12.87
C THR A 25 -4.00 9.72 -12.35
N ARG A 26 -4.11 11.02 -12.66
CA ARG A 26 -5.26 11.85 -12.28
C ARG A 26 -6.50 11.47 -13.09
N GLY A 27 -7.64 11.39 -12.41
CA GLY A 27 -8.93 11.04 -13.04
C GLY A 27 -9.04 9.57 -13.44
N GLY A 28 -10.25 9.16 -13.83
CA GLY A 28 -10.53 7.82 -14.35
C GLY A 28 -10.93 6.79 -13.31
N ALA A 29 -11.47 5.68 -13.82
CA ALA A 29 -11.99 4.59 -13.03
C ALA A 29 -10.87 3.60 -12.68
N ARG A 30 -10.12 3.94 -11.62
CA ARG A 30 -8.89 3.24 -11.20
C ARG A 30 -9.09 1.77 -10.86
N PHE A 31 -10.31 1.38 -10.54
CA PHE A 31 -10.68 0.01 -10.18
C PHE A 31 -11.41 -0.75 -11.30
N ASP A 32 -11.74 -0.11 -12.43
CA ASP A 32 -12.48 -0.78 -13.52
C ASP A 32 -11.65 -1.91 -14.14
N ASP A 33 -12.22 -3.09 -14.28
CA ASP A 33 -11.50 -4.28 -14.79
C ASP A 33 -10.22 -4.62 -14.01
N LEU A 34 -10.06 -4.11 -12.77
CA LEU A 34 -8.95 -4.45 -11.92
C LEU A 34 -9.33 -5.65 -11.04
N PRO A 35 -8.56 -6.76 -11.08
CA PRO A 35 -8.74 -7.84 -10.12
C PRO A 35 -8.48 -7.32 -8.70
N CYS A 36 -9.55 -7.13 -7.95
CA CYS A 36 -9.51 -6.72 -6.55
C CYS A 36 -10.29 -7.72 -5.71
N ASP A 37 -9.66 -8.14 -4.63
CA ASP A 37 -10.37 -8.84 -3.57
C ASP A 37 -11.10 -7.81 -2.71
N ARG A 38 -12.11 -8.27 -1.96
CA ARG A 38 -12.75 -7.45 -0.92
C ARG A 38 -12.43 -8.04 0.44
N SER A 39 -12.10 -7.16 1.37
CA SER A 39 -12.02 -7.54 2.76
C SER A 39 -13.38 -7.94 3.34
N ARG A 40 -13.36 -8.49 4.56
CA ARG A 40 -14.59 -8.70 5.35
C ARG A 40 -15.34 -7.39 5.60
N SER A 41 -14.63 -6.27 5.70
CA SER A 41 -15.18 -4.93 5.85
C SER A 41 -15.58 -4.27 4.52
N GLY A 42 -15.44 -4.97 3.40
CA GLY A 42 -15.84 -4.51 2.06
C GLY A 42 -14.83 -3.58 1.36
N LEU A 43 -13.67 -3.34 1.96
CA LEU A 43 -12.59 -2.52 1.40
C LEU A 43 -11.95 -3.24 0.19
N PRO A 44 -11.60 -2.50 -0.88
CA PRO A 44 -10.88 -3.08 -2.02
C PRO A 44 -9.44 -3.39 -1.64
N LEU A 45 -9.02 -4.62 -1.86
CA LEU A 45 -7.67 -5.10 -1.66
C LEU A 45 -7.04 -5.41 -3.02
N ILE A 46 -5.84 -4.88 -3.26
CA ILE A 46 -5.11 -5.16 -4.50
C ILE A 46 -4.67 -6.62 -4.48
N LYS A 47 -5.14 -7.40 -5.45
CA LYS A 47 -4.73 -8.78 -5.60
C LYS A 47 -3.21 -8.86 -5.80
N ASP A 48 -2.60 -9.86 -5.16
CA ASP A 48 -1.16 -10.09 -5.23
C ASP A 48 -0.33 -8.87 -4.79
N ALA A 49 -0.81 -8.00 -3.89
CA ALA A 49 0.06 -7.08 -3.14
C ALA A 49 0.86 -7.85 -2.07
N LEU A 50 2.13 -7.51 -1.84
CA LEU A 50 2.99 -8.17 -0.83
C LEU A 50 2.42 -8.07 0.57
N ALA A 51 1.78 -6.95 0.89
CA ALA A 51 0.98 -6.81 2.10
C ALA A 51 -0.34 -6.12 1.77
N GLN A 52 -1.40 -6.57 2.43
CA GLN A 52 -2.74 -6.00 2.40
C GLN A 52 -3.12 -5.73 3.86
N LEU A 53 -3.33 -4.48 4.22
CA LEU A 53 -3.71 -4.07 5.57
C LEU A 53 -5.08 -3.43 5.51
N GLU A 54 -5.94 -3.80 6.45
CA GLU A 54 -7.20 -3.11 6.73
C GLU A 54 -7.00 -2.23 7.96
N CYS A 55 -7.37 -0.96 7.83
CA CYS A 55 -7.16 0.02 8.88
C CYS A 55 -8.46 0.76 9.19
N ARG A 56 -8.76 0.94 10.48
CA ARG A 56 -9.69 1.95 10.96
C ARG A 56 -8.96 3.28 11.09
N VAL A 57 -9.59 4.39 10.70
CA VAL A 57 -9.03 5.74 10.93
C VAL A 57 -9.04 6.02 12.43
N HIS A 58 -7.85 6.10 13.02
CA HIS A 58 -7.67 6.45 14.44
C HIS A 58 -7.64 7.98 14.62
N SER A 59 -6.84 8.69 13.81
CA SER A 59 -6.81 10.15 13.80
C SER A 59 -6.33 10.71 12.45
N ALA A 60 -6.63 11.98 12.18
CA ALA A 60 -6.17 12.69 11.00
C ALA A 60 -5.76 14.13 11.33
N HIS A 61 -4.63 14.59 10.80
CA HIS A 61 -4.08 15.91 11.09
C HIS A 61 -3.64 16.61 9.81
N ASP A 62 -4.01 17.87 9.65
CA ASP A 62 -3.53 18.71 8.54
C ASP A 62 -2.13 19.23 8.84
N ILE A 63 -1.20 19.03 7.91
CA ILE A 63 0.21 19.43 8.01
C ILE A 63 0.62 20.08 6.68
N GLY A 64 0.56 21.40 6.63
CA GLY A 64 0.85 22.17 5.40
C GLY A 64 -0.18 21.88 4.31
N ASP A 65 0.30 21.39 3.17
CA ASP A 65 -0.51 20.98 2.01
C ASP A 65 -0.90 19.49 2.02
N HIS A 66 -0.49 18.75 3.06
CA HIS A 66 -0.78 17.33 3.23
C HIS A 66 -1.62 17.06 4.47
N ARG A 67 -2.21 15.86 4.49
CA ARG A 67 -2.95 15.35 5.63
C ARG A 67 -2.38 14.00 6.04
N VAL A 68 -2.04 13.88 7.32
CA VAL A 68 -1.52 12.64 7.90
C VAL A 68 -2.66 11.86 8.54
N PHE A 69 -2.82 10.60 8.12
CA PHE A 69 -3.78 9.66 8.69
C PHE A 69 -3.05 8.63 9.55
N TYR A 70 -3.49 8.47 10.79
CA TYR A 70 -3.08 7.37 11.66
C TYR A 70 -4.14 6.29 11.56
N GLY A 71 -3.73 5.09 11.14
CA GLY A 71 -4.61 3.93 10.99
C GLY A 71 -4.32 2.87 12.04
N GLU A 72 -5.36 2.40 12.72
CA GLU A 72 -5.31 1.20 13.54
C GLU A 72 -5.51 -0.03 12.65
N VAL A 73 -4.52 -0.90 12.57
CA VAL A 73 -4.60 -2.12 11.75
C VAL A 73 -5.56 -3.12 12.40
N THR A 74 -6.62 -3.48 11.70
CA THR A 74 -7.65 -4.42 12.17
C THR A 74 -7.53 -5.81 11.55
N ASP A 75 -6.94 -5.92 10.35
CA ASP A 75 -6.59 -7.19 9.71
C ASP A 75 -5.37 -6.99 8.79
N MET A 76 -4.58 -8.04 8.58
CA MET A 76 -3.43 -8.00 7.68
C MET A 76 -3.14 -9.36 7.06
N ARG A 77 -2.76 -9.33 5.79
CA ARG A 77 -2.17 -10.48 5.07
C ARG A 77 -0.88 -10.06 4.42
N CYS A 78 0.13 -10.91 4.49
CA CYS A 78 1.43 -10.67 3.90
C CYS A 78 1.96 -11.92 3.21
N ARG A 79 2.85 -11.71 2.26
CA ARG A 79 3.64 -12.77 1.63
C ARG A 79 5.04 -12.25 1.32
N GLU A 80 5.95 -13.19 1.07
CA GLU A 80 7.31 -12.87 0.63
C GLU A 80 7.35 -12.33 -0.80
N GLY A 81 8.42 -11.59 -1.08
CA GLY A 81 8.76 -11.08 -2.41
C GLY A 81 9.46 -9.73 -2.37
N THR A 82 9.97 -9.30 -3.52
CA THR A 82 10.68 -8.03 -3.64
C THR A 82 9.70 -6.87 -3.79
N GLY A 83 9.82 -5.84 -2.94
CA GLY A 83 8.99 -4.65 -2.99
C GLY A 83 9.23 -3.78 -4.22
N LEU A 84 8.18 -3.12 -4.71
CA LEU A 84 8.30 -2.06 -5.70
C LEU A 84 8.90 -0.82 -5.05
N VAL A 85 9.99 -0.32 -5.62
CA VAL A 85 10.68 0.88 -5.16
C VAL A 85 10.41 2.04 -6.12
N PHE A 86 10.24 3.24 -5.57
CA PHE A 86 10.23 4.48 -6.35
C PHE A 86 11.34 5.40 -5.84
N TYR A 87 12.31 5.71 -6.69
CA TYR A 87 13.47 6.52 -6.35
C TYR A 87 13.83 7.45 -7.50
N SER A 88 13.99 8.74 -7.18
CA SER A 88 14.42 9.77 -8.15
C SER A 88 13.60 9.75 -9.46
N GLY A 89 12.27 9.64 -9.34
CA GLY A 89 11.36 9.65 -10.49
C GLY A 89 11.27 8.33 -11.27
N ARG A 90 11.91 7.25 -10.80
CA ARG A 90 11.97 5.96 -11.48
C ARG A 90 11.47 4.83 -10.58
N PHE A 91 10.78 3.87 -11.20
CA PHE A 91 10.47 2.60 -10.57
C PHE A 91 11.67 1.66 -10.64
N GLY A 92 11.79 0.80 -9.64
CA GLY A 92 12.78 -0.26 -9.55
C GLY A 92 12.38 -1.27 -8.49
N ASP A 93 13.33 -2.07 -8.07
CA ASP A 93 13.16 -3.05 -7.01
C ASP A 93 14.26 -2.94 -5.97
N PHE A 94 14.06 -3.64 -4.86
CA PHE A 94 15.09 -3.79 -3.85
C PHE A 94 16.08 -4.88 -4.28
N HIS A 95 17.36 -4.53 -4.29
CA HIS A 95 18.46 -5.47 -4.51
C HIS A 95 19.32 -5.50 -3.26
N ASP A 96 19.39 -6.67 -2.62
CA ASP A 96 20.30 -6.91 -1.52
C ASP A 96 21.72 -7.12 -2.06
N PHE A 97 22.70 -6.44 -1.47
CA PHE A 97 24.11 -6.57 -1.80
C PHE A 97 24.82 -7.67 -0.98
N GLY A 98 24.06 -8.52 -0.29
CA GLY A 98 24.56 -9.59 0.56
C GLY A 98 24.87 -9.10 1.97
N HIS A 99 24.05 -8.17 2.49
CA HIS A 99 24.20 -7.72 3.87
C HIS A 99 23.65 -8.77 4.84
N ASP A 100 24.33 -8.92 5.98
CA ASP A 100 23.79 -9.72 7.08
C ASP A 100 22.47 -9.13 7.58
N GLU A 101 21.53 -9.98 7.98
CA GLU A 101 20.31 -9.52 8.64
C GLU A 101 20.67 -8.70 9.88
N VAL A 102 20.14 -7.49 9.97
CA VAL A 102 20.30 -6.65 11.16
C VAL A 102 19.26 -7.12 12.19
N PRO A 103 19.68 -7.70 13.34
CA PRO A 103 18.74 -8.04 14.38
C PRO A 103 18.15 -6.75 14.93
N TRP A 104 16.84 -6.60 14.79
CA TRP A 104 16.09 -5.52 15.40
C TRP A 104 16.04 -5.73 16.92
N LEU A 105 17.00 -5.14 17.64
CA LEU A 105 17.02 -5.09 19.10
C LEU A 105 16.15 -3.91 19.55
N PHE A 106 14.87 -4.18 19.78
CA PHE A 106 14.01 -3.34 20.60
C PHE A 106 13.36 -4.20 21.69
#